data_AF-A0A929ZU26-F1
#
_entry.id   AF-A0A929ZU26-F1
#
_cell.length_a   1.000
_cell.length_b   1.000
_cell.length_c   1.000
_cell.angle_alpha   90.00
_cell.angle_beta   90.00
_cell.angle_gamma   90.00
#
_symmetry.space_group_name_H-M   'P 1'
#
loop_
_entity.id
_entity.type
_entity.pdbx_description
1 polymer ?
#
loop_
_entity_poly.entity_id
_entity_poly.type
_entity_poly.pdbx_seq_one_letter_code
_entity_poly.pdbx_strand_id
1 'polypeptide(L)'
;MRGIWIHGVFEIFSMEVEAMAGLMLGSSILFPKTYSRFNSFKIGAKNAIKIFVSTIPFTIIAGILEGFVTRYALKMNEIFNSVLILGMLVFISFYYFVYPYYVNKKLKNNV
;
A
#
# COMPACT_ATOMS: atom_id res chain seq x y z
N MET A 1 1.03 17.10 18.18
CA MET A 1 0.97 16.10 17.08
C MET A 1 -0.18 15.12 17.31
N ARG A 2 -1.40 15.61 17.52
CA ARG A 2 -2.58 14.74 17.76
C ARG A 2 -3.34 14.65 16.44
N GLY A 3 -3.45 13.44 15.88
CA GLY A 3 -4.25 13.18 14.67
C GLY A 3 -3.55 13.19 13.31
N ILE A 4 -2.28 13.58 13.21
CA ILE A 4 -1.54 13.58 11.93
C ILE A 4 -1.49 12.16 11.34
N TRP A 5 -1.28 11.16 12.19
CA TRP A 5 -1.21 9.76 11.77
C TRP A 5 -2.54 9.18 11.26
N ILE A 6 -3.67 9.91 11.38
CA ILE A 6 -4.96 9.43 10.87
C ILE A 6 -4.92 9.30 9.34
N HIS A 7 -4.44 10.31 8.62
CA HIS A 7 -4.18 10.18 7.18
C HIS A 7 -2.82 9.53 6.92
N GLY A 8 -1.82 9.84 7.77
CA GLY A 8 -0.43 9.42 7.57
C GLY A 8 -0.23 7.90 7.51
N VAL A 9 -1.07 7.11 8.18
CA VAL A 9 -1.01 5.64 8.07
C VAL A 9 -1.24 5.17 6.63
N PHE A 10 -2.24 5.71 5.93
CA PHE A 10 -2.49 5.31 4.55
C PHE A 10 -1.44 5.86 3.58
N GLU A 11 -1.00 7.11 3.81
CA GLU A 11 -0.02 7.78 2.96
C GLU A 11 1.35 7.09 3.01
N ILE A 12 1.95 6.97 4.20
CA ILE A 12 3.29 6.42 4.36
C ILE A 12 3.33 4.95 3.95
N PHE A 13 2.32 4.17 4.34
CA PHE A 13 2.27 2.75 3.97
C PHE A 13 2.15 2.57 2.45
N SER A 14 1.37 3.41 1.78
CA SER A 14 1.27 3.41 0.32
C SER A 14 2.60 3.76 -0.35
N MET A 15 3.31 4.78 0.15
CA MET A 15 4.64 5.16 -0.36
C MET A 15 5.67 4.03 -0.22
N GLU A 16 5.67 3.30 0.89
CA GLU A 16 6.56 2.14 1.08
C GLU A 16 6.27 1.02 0.07
N VAL A 17 4.98 0.74 -0.19
CA VAL A 17 4.55 -0.25 -1.19
C VAL A 17 4.95 0.18 -2.61
N GLU A 18 4.81 1.46 -2.93
CA GLU A 18 5.22 2.03 -4.21
C GLU A 18 6.75 1.97 -4.42
N ALA A 19 7.53 2.23 -3.36
CA ALA A 19 8.98 2.09 -3.40
C ALA A 19 9.37 0.64 -3.73
N MET A 20 8.72 -0.35 -3.11
CA MET A 20 8.91 -1.76 -3.45
C MET A 20 8.52 -2.08 -4.90
N ALA A 21 7.43 -1.51 -5.43
CA ALA A 21 7.06 -1.65 -6.83
C ALA A 21 8.13 -1.06 -7.77
N GLY A 22 8.72 0.08 -7.40
CA GLY A 22 9.85 0.70 -8.11
C GLY A 22 11.09 -0.20 -8.12
N LEU A 23 11.45 -0.79 -6.97
CA LEU A 23 12.54 -1.76 -6.88
C LEU A 23 12.27 -3.01 -7.74
N MET A 24 11.04 -3.50 -7.77
CA MET A 24 10.65 -4.62 -8.63
C MET A 24 10.82 -4.27 -10.11
N LEU A 25 10.40 -3.07 -10.53
CA LEU A 25 10.59 -2.59 -11.90
C LEU A 25 12.07 -2.47 -12.25
N GLY A 26 12.90 -1.88 -11.38
CA GLY A 26 14.35 -1.79 -11.57
C GLY A 26 15.03 -3.18 -11.65
N SER A 27 14.63 -4.10 -10.77
CA SER A 27 15.15 -5.48 -10.77
C SER A 27 14.84 -6.21 -12.07
N SER A 28 13.71 -5.93 -12.71
CA SER A 28 13.34 -6.56 -13.98
C SER A 28 14.24 -6.16 -15.14
N ILE A 29 14.86 -4.98 -15.08
CA ILE A 29 15.82 -4.52 -16.08
C ILE A 29 17.20 -5.13 -15.80
N LEU A 30 17.62 -5.11 -14.53
CA LEU A 30 18.95 -5.56 -14.10
C LEU A 30 19.10 -7.09 -14.16
N PHE A 31 18.04 -7.83 -13.87
CA PHE A 31 18.06 -9.29 -13.76
C PHE A 31 17.00 -9.93 -14.67
N PRO A 32 17.19 -9.92 -16.00
CA PRO A 32 16.18 -10.36 -16.97
C PRO A 32 16.00 -11.88 -17.07
N LYS A 33 16.79 -12.66 -16.32
CA LYS A 33 16.83 -14.13 -16.36
C LYS A 33 17.00 -14.62 -17.81
N THR A 34 16.06 -15.42 -18.31
CA THR A 34 16.06 -15.98 -19.67
C THR A 34 15.36 -15.10 -20.71
N TYR A 35 14.75 -13.99 -20.29
CA TYR A 35 14.07 -13.06 -21.20
C TYR A 35 15.04 -12.04 -21.80
N SER A 36 14.69 -11.48 -22.96
CA SER A 36 15.33 -10.24 -23.43
C SER A 36 15.05 -9.11 -22.45
N ARG A 37 15.96 -8.14 -22.32
CA ARG A 37 15.81 -7.00 -21.39
C ARG A 37 14.49 -6.26 -21.57
N PHE A 38 14.07 -6.03 -22.81
CA PHE A 38 12.81 -5.38 -23.12
C PHE A 38 11.59 -6.20 -22.68
N ASN A 39 11.61 -7.52 -22.93
CA ASN A 39 10.52 -8.40 -22.51
C ASN A 39 10.45 -8.53 -20.99
N SER A 40 11.61 -8.66 -20.32
CA SER A 40 11.68 -8.67 -18.85
C SER A 40 11.14 -7.36 -18.26
N PHE A 41 11.54 -6.22 -18.81
CA PHE A 41 11.02 -4.91 -18.40
C PHE A 41 9.51 -4.82 -18.58
N LYS A 42 8.95 -5.28 -19.69
CA LYS A 42 7.50 -5.27 -19.92
C LYS A 42 6.75 -6.10 -18.88
N ILE A 43 7.30 -7.26 -18.49
CA ILE A 43 6.71 -8.12 -17.44
C ILE A 43 6.82 -7.43 -16.08
N GLY A 44 8.00 -6.92 -15.73
CA GLY A 44 8.24 -6.19 -14.48
C GLY A 44 7.36 -4.95 -14.34
N ALA A 45 7.27 -4.15 -15.39
CA ALA A 45 6.42 -2.95 -15.46
C ALA A 45 4.94 -3.30 -15.29
N LYS A 46 4.45 -4.35 -15.95
CA LYS A 46 3.05 -4.80 -15.78
C LYS A 46 2.75 -5.18 -14.32
N ASN A 47 3.68 -5.85 -13.64
CA ASN A 47 3.51 -6.23 -12.25
C ASN A 47 3.61 -5.00 -11.33
N ALA A 48 4.56 -4.10 -11.57
CA ALA A 48 4.78 -2.91 -10.75
C ALA A 48 3.59 -1.95 -10.84
N ILE A 49 3.06 -1.73 -12.06
CA ILE A 49 1.88 -0.88 -12.27
C ILE A 49 0.66 -1.45 -11.55
N LYS A 50 0.48 -2.77 -11.50
CA LYS A 50 -0.64 -3.35 -10.73
C LYS A 50 -0.54 -3.03 -9.23
N ILE A 51 0.68 -3.07 -8.67
CA ILE A 51 0.91 -2.73 -7.27
C ILE A 51 0.68 -1.22 -7.06
N PHE A 52 1.24 -0.37 -7.92
CA PHE A 52 1.03 1.08 -7.88
C PHE A 52 -0.45 1.46 -8.00
N VAL A 53 -1.20 0.88 -8.94
CA VAL A 53 -2.64 1.19 -9.07
C VAL A 53 -3.41 0.77 -7.81
N SER A 54 -2.93 -0.24 -7.07
CA SER A 54 -3.55 -0.64 -5.81
C SER A 54 -3.36 0.38 -4.68
N THR A 55 -2.33 1.23 -4.72
CA THR A 55 -2.06 2.23 -3.68
C THR A 55 -2.85 3.52 -3.89
N ILE A 56 -3.24 3.85 -5.14
CA ILE A 56 -4.00 5.05 -5.50
C ILE A 56 -5.25 5.27 -4.61
N PRO A 57 -6.14 4.28 -4.39
CA PRO A 57 -7.31 4.48 -3.54
C PRO A 57 -6.95 4.88 -2.11
N PHE A 58 -5.86 4.33 -1.55
CA PHE A 58 -5.40 4.64 -0.20
C PHE A 58 -4.82 6.05 -0.12
N THR A 59 -4.05 6.48 -1.12
CA THR A 59 -3.55 7.86 -1.21
C THR A 59 -4.69 8.88 -1.32
N ILE A 60 -5.75 8.57 -2.08
CA ILE A 60 -6.94 9.42 -2.15
C ILE A 60 -7.66 9.48 -0.79
N ILE A 61 -7.83 8.34 -0.12
CA ILE A 61 -8.42 8.28 1.22
C ILE A 61 -7.58 9.08 2.21
N ALA A 62 -6.25 9.01 2.15
CA ALA A 62 -5.36 9.82 2.99
C ALA A 62 -5.62 11.31 2.80
N GLY A 63 -5.68 11.81 1.55
CA GLY A 63 -5.99 13.22 1.28
C GLY A 63 -7.37 13.65 1.76
N ILE A 64 -8.38 12.78 1.68
CA ILE A 64 -9.71 13.04 2.25
C ILE A 64 -9.64 13.11 3.78
N LEU A 65 -8.96 12.17 4.43
CA LEU A 65 -8.79 12.15 5.88
C LEU A 65 -8.01 13.37 6.37
N GLU A 66 -7.04 13.85 5.59
CA GLU A 66 -6.31 15.08 5.86
C GLU A 66 -7.24 16.30 5.77
N GLY A 67 -7.95 16.45 4.65
CA GLY A 67 -8.81 17.59 4.39
C GLY A 67 -10.01 17.72 5.34
N PHE A 68 -10.58 16.58 5.76
CA PHE A 68 -11.81 16.56 6.56
C PHE A 68 -11.60 16.13 8.00
N VAL A 69 -10.92 15.03 8.27
CA VAL A 69 -10.88 14.41 9.62
C VAL A 69 -9.78 14.99 10.50
N THR A 70 -8.61 15.25 9.93
CA THR A 70 -7.42 15.68 10.67
C THR A 70 -7.62 17.04 11.36
N ARG A 71 -8.47 17.91 10.80
CA ARG A 71 -8.86 19.18 11.45
C ARG A 71 -9.62 18.98 12.76
N TYR A 72 -10.49 17.96 12.83
CA TYR A 72 -11.27 17.67 14.04
C TYR A 72 -10.47 16.89 15.08
N ALA A 73 -9.41 16.20 14.66
CA ALA A 73 -8.59 15.36 15.53
C ALA A 73 -7.95 16.13 16.71
N LEU A 74 -7.80 17.46 16.61
CA LEU A 74 -7.34 18.32 17.71
C LEU A 74 -8.35 18.50 18.84
N LYS A 75 -9.65 18.31 18.58
CA LYS A 75 -10.75 18.40 19.57
C LYS A 75 -11.24 17.04 20.05
N MET A 76 -10.88 15.96 19.36
CA MET A 76 -11.32 14.61 19.68
C MET A 76 -10.55 14.04 20.86
N ASN A 77 -11.19 13.13 21.60
CA ASN A 77 -10.54 12.41 22.71
C ASN A 77 -9.35 11.58 22.19
N GLU A 78 -8.24 11.60 22.93
CA GLU A 78 -7.00 10.90 22.55
C GLU A 78 -7.21 9.40 22.34
N ILE A 79 -8.01 8.75 23.18
CA ILE A 79 -8.31 7.32 23.06
C ILE A 79 -8.97 7.03 21.72
N PHE A 80 -9.91 7.88 21.30
CA PHE A 80 -10.61 7.71 20.03
C PHE A 80 -9.66 7.89 18.84
N ASN A 81 -8.79 8.91 18.88
CA ASN A 81 -7.77 9.11 17.87
C ASN A 81 -6.83 7.89 17.76
N SER A 82 -6.36 7.36 18.89
CA SER A 82 -5.48 6.18 18.92
C SER A 82 -6.16 4.93 18.37
N VAL A 83 -7.42 4.67 18.74
CA VAL A 83 -8.18 3.53 18.20
C VAL A 83 -8.37 3.65 16.69
N LEU A 84 -8.62 4.85 16.18
CA LEU A 84 -8.82 5.08 14.75
C LEU A 84 -7.51 4.86 13.96
N ILE A 85 -6.39 5.38 14.46
CA ILE A 85 -5.05 5.15 13.88
C ILE A 85 -4.71 3.66 13.87
N LEU A 86 -4.88 2.96 15.01
CA LEU A 86 -4.62 1.53 15.13
C LEU A 86 -5.53 0.71 14.21
N GLY A 87 -6.82 1.08 14.11
CA GLY A 87 -7.77 0.43 13.22
C GLY A 87 -7.35 0.54 11.75
N MET A 88 -6.92 1.73 11.31
CA MET A 88 -6.40 1.94 9.96
C MET A 88 -5.13 1.15 9.70
N LEU A 89 -4.21 1.12 10.68
CA LEU A 89 -2.95 0.38 10.56
C LEU A 89 -3.18 -1.13 10.43
N VAL A 90 -4.07 -1.68 11.26
CA VAL A 90 -4.48 -3.09 11.19
C VAL A 90 -5.14 -3.38 9.85
N PHE A 91 -6.01 -2.50 9.37
CA PHE A 91 -6.72 -2.67 8.10
C PHE A 91 -5.75 -2.72 6.90
N ILE A 92 -4.86 -1.74 6.77
CA ILE A 92 -3.92 -1.71 5.63
C ILE A 92 -2.90 -2.85 5.70
N SER A 93 -2.42 -3.19 6.90
CA SER A 93 -1.52 -4.33 7.09
C SER A 93 -2.18 -5.65 6.74
N PHE A 94 -3.44 -5.84 7.12
CA PHE A 94 -4.23 -7.01 6.73
C PHE A 94 -4.38 -7.09 5.19
N TYR A 95 -4.68 -5.98 4.54
CA TYR A 95 -4.88 -5.93 3.09
C TYR A 95 -3.62 -6.24 2.29
N TYR A 96 -2.44 -5.77 2.71
CA TYR A 96 -1.19 -5.99 1.97
C TYR A 96 -0.40 -7.24 2.38
N PHE A 97 -0.54 -7.75 3.62
CA PHE A 97 0.20 -8.93 4.06
C PHE A 97 -0.66 -10.20 4.16
N VAL A 98 -1.78 -10.12 4.86
CA VAL A 98 -2.58 -11.31 5.21
C VAL A 98 -3.47 -11.75 4.06
N TYR A 99 -4.16 -10.81 3.42
CA TYR A 99 -5.08 -11.12 2.32
C TYR A 99 -4.36 -11.75 1.11
N PRO A 100 -3.22 -11.24 0.61
CA PRO A 100 -2.51 -11.85 -0.51
C PRO A 100 -1.98 -13.25 -0.17
N TYR A 101 -1.57 -13.48 1.08
CA TYR A 101 -1.15 -14.80 1.55
C TYR A 101 -2.30 -15.81 1.44
N TYR A 102 -3.49 -15.45 1.91
CA TYR A 102 -4.66 -16.32 1.83
C TYR A 102 -5.09 -16.59 0.38
N VAL A 103 -5.14 -15.55 -0.46
CA VAL A 103 -5.48 -15.69 -1.88
C VAL A 103 -4.49 -16.57 -2.62
N ASN A 104 -3.18 -16.40 -2.38
CA ASN A 104 -2.14 -17.24 -2.99
C ASN A 104 -2.28 -18.72 -2.57
N LYS A 105 -2.56 -18.99 -1.30
CA LYS A 105 -2.80 -20.35 -0.81
C LYS A 105 -4.03 -20.98 -1.50
N LYS A 106 -5.13 -20.24 -1.60
CA LYS A 106 -6.35 -20.70 -2.29
C LYS A 106 -6.11 -20.99 -3.77
N LEU A 107 -5.37 -20.11 -4.46
CA LEU A 107 -5.03 -20.32 -5.87
C LEU A 107 -4.19 -21.57 -6.09
N LYS A 108 -3.18 -21.83 -5.23
CA LYS A 108 -2.36 -23.04 -5.32
C LYS A 108 -3.13 -24.34 -5.04
N ASN A 109 -4.13 -24.31 -4.17
CA ASN A 109 -4.94 -25.49 -3.87
C ASN A 109 -5.98 -25.82 -4.97
N ASN A 110 -6.29 -24.86 -5.85
CA ASN A 110 -7.25 -25.02 -6.94
C ASN A 110 -6.58 -25.30 -8.30
N VAL A 111 -5.24 -25.44 -8.32
CA VAL A 111 -4.43 -25.85 -9.47
C VAL A 111 -3.91 -27.25 -9.20
#